data_AF-A0A2D5YZU9-F1
#
_entry.id   AF-A0A2D5YZU9-F1
#
_cell.length_a   1.000
_cell.length_b   1.000
_cell.length_c   1.000
_cell.angle_alpha   90.00
_cell.angle_beta   90.00
_cell.angle_gamma   90.00
#
_symmetry.space_group_name_H-M   'P 1'
#
loop_
_entity.id
_entity.type
_entity.pdbx_description
1 polymer ?
#
loop_
_entity_poly.entity_id
_entity_poly.type
_entity_poly.pdbx_seq_one_letter_code
_entity_poly.pdbx_strand_id
1 'polypeptide(L)'
;MLKVARVREVWLTVSDRRYECVWAEAMGRGRGVRVAIAGFGASDCRCGSHLFGFDAEPSIVAFRRRLRGAERGHDAVVCRRV
;
A
#
# COMPACT_ATOMS: atom_id res chain seq x y z
N MET A 1 -22.27 11.44 13.19
CA MET A 1 -21.26 12.34 12.56
C MET A 1 -20.17 11.47 11.96
N LEU A 2 -19.94 11.56 10.64
CA LEU A 2 -18.93 10.77 9.93
C LEU A 2 -17.52 11.28 10.27
N LYS A 3 -16.61 10.38 10.64
CA LYS A 3 -15.19 10.69 10.79
C LYS A 3 -14.51 10.50 9.42
N VAL A 4 -13.76 11.49 8.97
CA VAL A 4 -13.03 11.46 7.71
C VAL A 4 -11.52 11.61 7.98
N ALA A 5 -10.71 10.97 7.14
CA ALA A 5 -9.26 11.14 7.17
C ALA A 5 -8.84 12.19 6.14
N ARG A 6 -7.84 13.02 6.48
CA ARG A 6 -7.20 13.92 5.52
C ARG A 6 -6.10 13.17 4.77
N VAL A 7 -6.10 13.26 3.44
CA VAL A 7 -4.99 12.74 2.63
C VAL A 7 -3.73 13.54 2.93
N ARG A 8 -2.63 12.84 3.24
CA ARG A 8 -1.32 13.45 3.51
C ARG A 8 -0.34 13.23 2.38
N GLU A 9 -0.41 12.07 1.75
CA GLU A 9 0.50 11.68 0.72
C GLU A 9 -0.17 10.67 -0.22
N VAL A 10 0.23 10.70 -1.48
CA VAL A 10 -0.17 9.76 -2.51
C VAL A 10 1.10 9.14 -3.10
N TRP A 11 1.19 7.82 -3.01
CA TRP A 11 2.21 7.04 -3.70
C TRP A 11 1.56 6.44 -4.93
N LEU A 12 2.16 6.66 -6.11
CA LEU A 12 1.59 6.18 -7.36
C LEU A 12 2.67 5.65 -8.30
N THR A 13 2.27 4.76 -9.20
CA THR A 13 3.07 4.24 -10.31
C THR A 13 2.23 4.31 -11.58
N VAL A 14 2.85 4.58 -12.71
CA VAL A 14 2.19 4.53 -14.02
C VAL A 14 2.64 3.26 -14.72
N SER A 15 1.70 2.40 -15.08
CA SER A 15 1.97 1.10 -15.69
C SER A 15 0.74 0.60 -16.46
N ASP A 16 0.98 -0.27 -17.43
CA ASP A 16 -0.05 -1.09 -18.09
C ASP A 16 -0.42 -2.34 -17.26
N ARG A 17 0.37 -2.67 -16.23
CA ARG A 17 0.13 -3.79 -15.31
C ARG A 17 -0.65 -3.36 -14.07
N ARG A 18 -1.49 -4.26 -13.55
CA ARG A 18 -2.18 -4.10 -12.27
C ARG A 18 -1.28 -4.54 -11.11
N TYR A 19 -0.82 -3.59 -10.29
CA TYR A 19 0.03 -3.87 -9.12
C TYR A 19 -0.69 -3.80 -7.77
N GLU A 20 -2.02 -3.66 -7.76
CA GLU A 20 -2.80 -3.51 -6.53
C GLU A 20 -2.52 -4.60 -5.48
N CYS A 21 -2.65 -5.87 -5.85
CA CYS A 21 -2.39 -6.98 -4.94
C CYS A 21 -0.91 -7.07 -4.52
N VAL A 22 0.01 -6.74 -5.44
CA VAL A 22 1.46 -6.69 -5.16
C VAL A 22 1.78 -5.61 -4.12
N TRP A 23 1.12 -4.45 -4.23
CA TRP A 23 1.26 -3.36 -3.26
C TRP A 23 0.68 -3.74 -1.91
N ALA A 24 -0.49 -4.37 -1.88
CA ALA A 24 -1.11 -4.85 -0.64
C ALA A 24 -0.20 -5.85 0.08
N GLU A 25 0.40 -6.79 -0.64
CA GLU A 25 1.37 -7.73 -0.08
C GLU A 25 2.64 -7.03 0.44
N ALA A 26 3.21 -6.11 -0.36
CA ALA A 26 4.40 -5.37 0.04
C ALA A 26 4.16 -4.46 1.26
N MET A 27 2.97 -3.86 1.38
CA MET A 27 2.56 -3.07 2.54
C MET A 27 2.36 -3.97 3.78
N GLY A 28 1.65 -5.09 3.63
CA GLY A 28 1.34 -6.01 4.73
C GLY A 28 2.58 -6.60 5.41
N ARG A 29 3.72 -6.67 4.70
CA ARG A 29 5.02 -7.14 5.23
C ARG A 29 5.81 -6.07 6.01
N GLY A 30 5.22 -4.91 6.29
CA GLY A 30 5.85 -3.87 7.11
C GLY A 30 5.90 -4.21 8.60
N ARG A 31 6.91 -3.71 9.32
CA ARG A 31 6.90 -3.79 10.80
C ARG A 31 5.86 -2.81 11.34
N GLY A 32 5.08 -3.24 12.35
CA GLY A 32 4.02 -2.41 12.94
C GLY A 32 2.83 -2.17 12.01
N VAL A 33 2.67 -3.03 10.98
CA VAL A 33 1.52 -3.00 10.09
C VAL A 33 0.44 -3.91 10.64
N ARG A 34 -0.79 -3.43 10.63
CA ARG A 34 -1.99 -4.20 10.97
C ARG A 34 -3.05 -4.05 9.90
N VAL A 35 -3.82 -5.11 9.68
CA VAL A 35 -5.04 -5.03 8.87
C VAL A 35 -6.03 -4.15 9.63
N ALA A 36 -6.37 -2.98 9.07
CA ALA A 36 -7.26 -2.04 9.74
C ALA A 36 -8.72 -2.52 9.71
N ILE A 37 -9.14 -3.02 8.54
CA ILE A 37 -10.45 -3.62 8.30
C ILE A 37 -10.24 -4.81 7.37
N ALA A 38 -10.61 -6.01 7.81
CA ALA A 38 -10.48 -7.23 7.01
C ALA A 38 -11.33 -7.14 5.73
N GLY A 39 -10.76 -7.56 4.60
CA GLY A 39 -11.42 -7.58 3.29
C GLY A 39 -11.66 -6.21 2.65
N PHE A 40 -11.29 -5.10 3.30
CA PHE A 40 -11.52 -3.76 2.75
C PHE A 40 -10.78 -3.58 1.43
N GLY A 41 -11.50 -3.23 0.37
CA GLY A 41 -10.94 -3.05 -0.98
C GLY A 41 -10.48 -4.35 -1.66
N ALA A 42 -10.79 -5.52 -1.10
CA ALA A 42 -10.32 -6.82 -1.59
C ALA A 42 -11.48 -7.72 -2.07
N SER A 43 -12.57 -7.14 -2.59
CA SER A 43 -13.79 -7.88 -2.95
C SER A 43 -13.63 -8.81 -4.16
N ASP A 44 -12.69 -8.51 -5.05
CA ASP A 44 -12.40 -9.24 -6.28
C ASP A 44 -11.04 -9.96 -6.24
N CYS A 45 -10.39 -10.01 -5.06
CA CYS A 45 -9.10 -10.65 -4.87
C CYS A 45 -9.06 -11.47 -3.57
N ARG A 46 -7.92 -12.11 -3.28
CA ARG A 46 -7.72 -12.93 -2.06
C ARG A 46 -6.90 -12.22 -0.98
N CYS A 47 -6.68 -10.92 -1.11
CA CYS A 47 -5.90 -10.15 -0.15
C CYS A 47 -6.64 -10.04 1.19
N GLY A 48 -5.89 -10.06 2.31
CA GLY A 48 -6.50 -9.91 3.63
C GLY A 48 -7.12 -8.53 3.86
N SER A 49 -6.59 -7.49 3.21
CA SER A 49 -7.11 -6.12 3.16
C SER A 49 -6.24 -5.27 2.23
N HIS A 50 -6.81 -4.21 1.66
CA HIS A 50 -6.08 -3.11 1.00
C HIS A 50 -6.02 -1.85 1.89
N LEU A 51 -6.54 -1.91 3.12
CA LEU A 51 -6.46 -0.84 4.11
C LEU A 51 -5.66 -1.29 5.33
N PHE A 52 -4.52 -0.62 5.53
CA PHE A 52 -3.58 -0.93 6.59
C PHE A 52 -3.49 0.19 7.62
N GLY A 53 -3.37 -0.19 8.88
CA GLY A 53 -2.98 0.70 9.97
C GLY A 53 -1.49 0.56 10.24
N PHE A 54 -0.86 1.65 10.67
CA PHE A 54 0.56 1.69 10.99
C PHE A 54 0.76 2.34 12.36
N ASP A 55 1.67 1.79 13.16
CA ASP A 55 2.06 2.38 14.45
C ASP A 55 2.95 3.62 14.27
N ALA A 56 3.61 3.74 13.11
CA ALA A 56 4.44 4.86 12.72
C ALA A 56 4.20 5.21 11.25
N GLU A 57 4.57 6.44 10.84
CA GLU A 57 4.42 6.87 9.46
C GLU A 57 5.13 5.90 8.47
N PRO A 58 4.43 5.42 7.43
CA PRO A 58 5.02 4.47 6.50
C PRO A 58 6.11 5.15 5.65
N SER A 59 7.26 4.51 5.51
CA SER A 59 8.37 5.03 4.71
C SER A 59 8.29 4.56 3.25
N ILE A 60 8.22 5.50 2.30
CA ILE A 60 8.24 5.16 0.87
C ILE A 60 9.54 4.43 0.47
N VAL A 61 10.67 4.74 1.11
CA VAL A 61 11.95 4.07 0.84
C VAL A 61 11.87 2.60 1.23
N ALA A 62 11.33 2.31 2.43
CA ALA A 62 11.14 0.95 2.90
C ALA A 62 10.11 0.20 2.05
N PHE A 63 9.04 0.86 1.62
CA PHE A 63 8.03 0.31 0.72
C PHE A 63 8.62 -0.07 -0.65
N ARG A 64 9.35 0.85 -1.30
CA ARG A 64 10.05 0.57 -2.57
C ARG A 64 11.02 -0.61 -2.44
N ARG A 65 11.72 -0.75 -1.29
CA ARG A 65 12.59 -1.90 -1.03
C ARG A 65 11.81 -3.22 -1.00
N ARG A 66 10.64 -3.25 -0.35
CA ARG A 66 9.76 -4.42 -0.33
C ARG A 66 9.19 -4.74 -1.70
N LEU A 67 8.75 -3.73 -2.46
CA LEU A 67 8.25 -3.91 -3.82
C LEU A 67 9.27 -4.56 -4.74
N ARG A 68 10.54 -4.12 -4.70
CA ARG A 68 11.62 -4.77 -5.48
C ARG A 68 11.82 -6.25 -5.16
N GLY A 69 11.47 -6.68 -3.94
CA GLY A 69 11.51 -8.08 -3.53
C GLY A 69 10.25 -8.86 -3.87
N ALA A 70 9.10 -8.19 -4.00
CA ALA A 70 7.82 -8.80 -4.34
C ALA A 70 7.63 -8.98 -5.85
N GLU A 71 8.02 -7.99 -6.64
CA GLU A 71 7.86 -7.99 -8.10
C GLU A 71 9.11 -7.38 -8.76
N ARG A 72 9.85 -8.21 -9.51
CA ARG A 72 10.99 -7.72 -10.30
C ARG A 72 10.47 -6.90 -11.48
N GLY A 73 11.14 -5.78 -11.77
CA GLY A 73 10.75 -4.92 -12.88
C GLY A 73 9.50 -4.07 -12.62
N HIS A 74 9.05 -3.96 -11.36
CA HIS A 74 7.98 -3.03 -11.00
C HIS A 74 8.34 -1.59 -11.37
N ASP A 75 7.40 -0.88 -12.00
CA ASP A 75 7.56 0.50 -12.46
C ASP A 75 7.87 1.50 -11.32
N ALA A 76 8.39 2.66 -11.69
CA ALA A 76 8.82 3.64 -10.69
C ALA A 76 7.64 4.18 -9.87
N VAL A 77 7.73 3.99 -8.55
CA VAL A 77 6.78 4.60 -7.60
C VAL A 77 7.23 6.03 -7.30
N VAL A 78 6.36 7.02 -7.52
CA VAL A 78 6.58 8.43 -7.15
C VAL A 78 5.73 8.82 -5.94
N CYS A 79 6.18 9.87 -5.24
CA CYS A 79 5.60 10.35 -3.99
C CYS A 79 5.10 11.77 -4.17
N ARG A 80 3.84 12.05 -3.79
CA ARG A 80 3.29 13.40 -3.78
C ARG A 80 2.62 13.70 -2.45
N ARG A 81 3.11 14.70 -1.72
CA ARG A 81 2.44 15.22 -0.51
C ARG A 81 1.32 16.20 -0.86
N VAL A 82 0.30 16.23 0.00
CA VAL A 82 -0.95 17.01 -0.13
C VAL A 82 -1.16 17.92 1.07
#